data_AF-A0A926XKQ5-F1
#
_entry.id   AF-A0A926XKQ5-F1
#
_cell.length_a   1.000
_cell.length_b   1.000
_cell.length_c   1.000
_cell.angle_alpha   90.00
_cell.angle_beta   90.00
_cell.angle_gamma   90.00
#
_symmetry.space_group_name_H-M   'P 1'
#
loop_
_entity.id
_entity.type
_entity.pdbx_description
1 polymer ?
#
loop_
_entity_poly.entity_id
_entity_poly.type
_entity_poly.pdbx_seq_one_letter_code
_entity_poly.pdbx_strand_id
1 'polypeptide(L)'
;MTPEIQTTSAPIDDDEISLVDIIRFLHRNWRFISLVTLGFVAIALPFTLLKPNAYERQLTLSVGSKPIALSANQQIGLDAARANTLATEKLKSQEWKEISAQPTYDATKQEIALALRSPNPEALKQLTPNAIATQLQTDLQDELLDTLKPSLEALELQIARS
;
A
#
# COMPACT_ATOMS: atom_id res chain seq x y z
N MET A 1 32.72 13.39 82.29
CA MET A 1 31.89 12.50 81.45
C MET A 1 31.11 13.39 80.51
N THR A 2 31.60 13.51 79.28
CA THR A 2 31.03 14.33 78.21
C THR A 2 30.78 13.38 77.05
N PRO A 3 29.58 13.34 76.46
CA PRO A 3 29.28 12.39 75.39
C PRO A 3 29.95 12.85 74.09
N GLU A 4 30.72 11.96 73.45
CA GLU A 4 31.18 12.15 72.08
C GLU A 4 30.00 11.91 71.14
N ILE A 5 29.61 12.94 70.39
CA ILE A 5 28.68 12.80 69.26
C ILE A 5 29.49 12.18 68.13
N GLN A 6 29.34 10.87 67.94
CA GLN A 6 29.75 10.20 66.71
C GLN A 6 28.87 10.73 65.58
N THR A 7 29.43 11.64 64.79
CA THR A 7 28.91 11.95 63.47
C THR A 7 29.26 10.77 62.57
N THR A 8 28.34 9.80 62.52
CA THR A 8 28.29 8.81 61.44
C THR A 8 28.21 9.60 60.13
N SER A 9 29.34 9.77 59.45
CA SER A 9 29.35 10.13 58.05
C SER A 9 28.75 8.96 57.31
N ALA A 10 27.50 9.12 56.86
CA ALA A 10 26.92 8.19 55.91
C ALA A 10 27.85 8.12 54.68
N PRO A 11 28.18 6.93 54.16
CA PRO A 11 28.83 6.85 52.86
C PRO A 11 27.87 7.49 51.86
N ILE A 12 28.32 8.56 51.22
CA ILE A 12 27.63 9.19 50.10
C ILE A 12 27.62 8.15 48.99
N ASP A 13 26.44 7.74 48.56
CA ASP A 13 26.25 6.86 47.39
C ASP A 13 26.94 7.50 46.18
N ASP A 14 28.07 6.93 45.78
CA ASP A 14 28.88 7.27 44.59
C ASP A 14 28.23 6.80 43.28
N ASP A 15 26.90 6.58 43.25
CA ASP A 15 26.17 6.03 42.11
C ASP A 15 25.43 7.09 41.27
N GLU A 16 25.50 8.38 41.63
CA GLU A 16 25.00 9.46 40.78
C GLU A 16 26.04 9.84 39.72
N ILE A 17 25.85 9.35 38.49
CA ILE A 17 26.64 9.76 37.33
C ILE A 17 26.47 11.28 37.14
N SER A 18 27.46 12.04 37.61
CA SER A 18 27.46 13.49 37.51
C SER A 18 27.56 13.94 36.04
N LEU A 19 26.67 14.86 35.62
CA LEU A 19 26.69 15.46 34.28
C LEU A 19 28.05 16.07 33.92
N VAL A 20 28.78 16.57 34.91
CA VAL A 20 30.12 17.15 34.75
C VAL A 20 31.14 16.08 34.32
N ASP A 21 31.03 14.87 34.85
CA ASP A 21 31.90 13.75 34.47
C ASP A 21 31.56 13.20 33.09
N ILE A 22 30.28 13.18 32.71
CA ILE A 22 29.87 12.84 31.33
C ILE A 22 30.47 13.83 30.33
N ILE A 23 30.41 15.14 30.61
CA ILE A 23 30.93 16.18 29.72
C ILE A 23 32.46 16.11 29.62
N ARG A 24 33.16 15.90 30.75
CA ARG A 24 34.62 15.72 30.75
C ARG A 24 35.05 14.47 30.01
N PHE A 25 34.31 13.37 30.16
CA PHE A 25 34.52 12.13 29.42
C PHE A 25 34.35 12.34 27.91
N LEU A 26 33.29 13.03 27.49
CA LEU A 26 33.04 13.37 26.09
C LEU A 26 34.15 14.25 25.50
N HIS A 27 34.60 15.25 26.25
CA HIS A 27 35.67 16.15 25.82
C HIS A 27 37.01 15.42 25.73
N ARG A 28 37.35 14.58 26.71
CA ARG A 28 38.60 13.81 26.73
C ARG A 28 38.65 12.78 25.60
N ASN A 29 37.51 12.16 25.29
CA ASN A 29 37.40 11.11 24.28
C ASN A 29 36.87 11.61 22.93
N TRP A 30 36.82 12.93 22.71
CA TRP A 30 36.21 13.53 21.51
C TRP A 30 36.75 12.97 20.20
N ARG A 31 38.06 12.67 20.13
CA ARG A 31 38.70 12.04 18.96
C ARG A 31 38.19 10.63 18.67
N PHE A 32 37.96 9.84 19.71
CA PHE A 32 37.44 8.49 19.56
C PHE A 32 35.97 8.54 19.16
N ILE A 33 35.19 9.41 19.80
CA ILE A 33 33.78 9.63 19.48
C ILE A 33 33.64 10.10 18.02
N SER A 34 34.44 11.07 17.58
CA SER A 34 34.40 11.56 16.21
C SER A 34 34.75 10.49 15.18
N LEU A 35 35.76 9.66 15.44
CA LEU A 35 36.12 8.52 14.59
C LEU A 35 35.00 7.48 14.50
N VAL A 36 34.37 7.14 15.64
CA VAL A 36 33.25 6.19 15.67
C VAL A 36 32.05 6.76 14.93
N THR A 37 31.68 8.03 15.17
CA THR A 37 30.59 8.70 14.44
C THR A 37 30.87 8.76 12.94
N LEU A 38 32.12 9.09 12.54
CA LEU A 38 32.51 9.11 11.13
C LEU A 38 32.39 7.71 10.51
N GLY A 39 32.79 6.66 11.23
CA GLY A 39 32.62 5.27 10.82
C GLY A 39 31.15 4.89 10.63
N PHE A 40 30.28 5.25 11.58
CA PHE A 40 28.84 5.03 11.45
C PHE A 40 28.24 5.78 10.26
N VAL A 41 28.64 7.03 10.01
CA VAL A 41 28.18 7.81 8.85
C VAL A 41 28.68 7.18 7.55
N ALA A 42 29.94 6.74 7.51
CA ALA A 42 30.53 6.08 6.35
C ALA A 42 29.85 4.73 6.02
N ILE A 43 29.26 4.06 7.00
CA ILE A 43 28.46 2.83 6.80
C ILE A 43 27.00 3.16 6.46
N ALA A 44 26.41 4.19 7.08
CA ALA A 44 25.01 4.55 6.90
C ALA A 44 24.72 5.13 5.50
N LEU A 45 25.61 5.96 4.96
CA LEU A 45 25.44 6.59 3.64
C LEU A 45 25.36 5.58 2.47
N PRO A 46 26.25 4.58 2.33
CA PRO A 46 26.07 3.57 1.30
C PRO A 46 24.82 2.73 1.56
N PHE A 47 24.46 2.47 2.82
CA PHE A 47 23.26 1.69 3.15
C PHE A 47 21.96 2.40 2.75
N THR A 48 21.89 3.73 2.83
CA THR A 48 20.73 4.48 2.32
C THR A 48 20.67 4.50 0.79
N LEU A 49 21.82 4.50 0.10
CA LEU A 49 21.89 4.38 -1.36
C LEU A 49 21.44 3.00 -1.88
N LEU A 50 21.49 1.95 -1.05
CA LEU A 50 20.99 0.63 -1.41
C LEU A 50 19.47 0.52 -1.40
N LYS A 51 18.73 1.48 -0.82
CA LYS A 51 17.26 1.45 -0.85
C LYS A 51 16.75 1.84 -2.24
N PRO A 52 15.88 1.02 -2.86
CA PRO A 52 15.29 1.38 -4.13
C PRO A 52 14.39 2.60 -3.97
N ASN A 53 14.46 3.54 -4.91
CA ASN A 53 13.65 4.76 -4.92
C ASN A 53 12.16 4.48 -5.09
N ALA A 54 11.81 3.32 -5.68
CA ALA A 54 10.44 2.86 -5.85
C ALA A 54 10.41 1.33 -5.81
N TYR A 55 9.33 0.81 -5.26
CA TYR A 55 8.98 -0.59 -5.27
C TYR A 55 7.98 -0.85 -6.39
N GLU A 56 8.11 -2.00 -7.04
CA GLU A 56 7.24 -2.45 -8.11
C GLU A 56 6.56 -3.76 -7.75
N ARG A 57 5.29 -3.89 -8.13
CA ARG A 57 4.52 -5.12 -8.05
C ARG A 57 3.69 -5.29 -9.30
N GLN A 58 3.79 -6.45 -9.94
CA GLN A 58 2.98 -6.79 -11.10
C GLN A 58 1.87 -7.77 -10.70
N LEU A 59 0.66 -7.51 -11.18
CA LEU A 59 -0.50 -8.37 -11.02
C LEU A 59 -1.07 -8.69 -12.39
N THR A 60 -1.54 -9.91 -12.58
CA THR A 60 -2.29 -10.32 -13.77
C THR A 60 -3.72 -10.56 -13.35
N LEU A 61 -4.66 -9.91 -14.03
CA LEU A 61 -6.09 -9.99 -13.80
C LEU A 61 -6.74 -10.55 -15.06
N SER A 62 -7.73 -11.42 -14.91
CA SER A 62 -8.55 -11.92 -16.01
C SER A 62 -10.02 -11.70 -15.64
N VAL A 63 -10.74 -10.93 -16.46
CA VAL A 63 -12.18 -10.74 -16.25
C VAL A 63 -12.94 -11.76 -17.08
N GLY A 64 -13.57 -12.72 -16.40
CA GLY A 64 -14.43 -13.71 -17.02
C GLY A 64 -15.85 -13.16 -17.21
N SER A 65 -16.42 -13.36 -18.40
CA SER A 65 -17.84 -13.09 -18.66
C SER A 65 -18.68 -14.31 -18.29
N LYS A 66 -19.61 -14.18 -17.34
CA LYS A 66 -20.65 -15.18 -17.10
C LYS A 66 -21.98 -14.62 -17.61
N PRO A 67 -22.49 -15.08 -18.77
CA PRO A 67 -23.75 -14.59 -19.32
C PRO A 67 -24.91 -14.95 -18.39
N ILE A 68 -25.84 -14.01 -18.22
CA ILE A 68 -27.08 -14.20 -17.48
C ILE A 68 -28.19 -14.49 -18.49
N ALA A 69 -28.86 -15.63 -18.36
CA ALA A 69 -30.02 -15.96 -19.18
C ALA A 69 -31.26 -15.25 -18.61
N LEU A 70 -31.89 -14.40 -19.41
CA LEU A 70 -33.15 -13.72 -19.07
C LEU A 70 -34.37 -14.47 -19.62
N SER A 71 -34.19 -15.19 -20.72
CA SER A 71 -35.18 -16.12 -21.27
C SER A 71 -34.45 -17.25 -22.04
N ALA A 72 -35.19 -18.26 -22.50
CA ALA A 72 -34.63 -19.38 -23.26
C ALA A 72 -33.83 -18.93 -24.51
N ASN A 73 -34.09 -17.73 -25.04
CA ASN A 73 -33.45 -17.19 -26.24
C ASN A 73 -32.70 -15.86 -26.01
N GLN A 74 -32.69 -15.32 -24.78
CA GLN A 74 -31.99 -14.06 -24.48
C GLN A 74 -30.98 -14.27 -23.36
N GLN A 75 -29.70 -14.10 -23.73
CA GLN A 75 -28.58 -14.00 -22.82
C GLN A 75 -28.09 -12.56 -22.82
N ILE A 76 -28.01 -11.95 -21.64
CA ILE A 76 -27.34 -10.68 -21.45
C ILE A 76 -26.09 -10.89 -20.62
N GLY A 77 -24.97 -10.44 -21.15
CA GLY A 77 -23.67 -10.47 -20.51
C GLY A 77 -22.71 -9.60 -21.31
N LEU A 78 -21.74 -9.00 -20.62
CA LEU A 78 -20.63 -8.37 -21.31
C LEU A 78 -19.76 -9.46 -21.92
N ASP A 79 -19.38 -9.32 -23.19
CA ASP A 79 -18.32 -10.13 -23.78
C ASP A 79 -17.01 -9.98 -22.98
N ALA A 80 -16.19 -11.02 -22.91
CA ALA A 80 -14.95 -11.02 -22.16
C ALA A 80 -13.99 -9.92 -22.65
N ALA A 81 -13.90 -9.65 -23.96
CA ALA A 81 -13.02 -8.59 -24.45
C ALA A 81 -13.54 -7.20 -24.06
N ARG A 82 -14.86 -7.00 -24.12
CA ARG A 82 -15.51 -5.76 -23.67
C ARG A 82 -15.34 -5.55 -22.16
N ALA A 83 -15.51 -6.60 -21.36
CA ALA A 83 -15.33 -6.58 -19.91
C ALA A 83 -13.90 -6.25 -19.51
N ASN A 84 -12.90 -6.86 -20.16
CA ASN A 84 -11.50 -6.57 -19.88
C ASN A 84 -11.09 -5.16 -20.34
N THR A 85 -11.67 -4.65 -21.43
CA THR A 85 -11.44 -3.26 -21.88
C THR A 85 -11.97 -2.25 -20.84
N LEU A 86 -13.22 -2.43 -20.41
CA LEU A 86 -13.85 -1.57 -19.39
C LEU A 86 -13.12 -1.65 -18.05
N ALA A 87 -12.75 -2.87 -17.63
CA ALA A 87 -11.94 -3.07 -16.43
C ALA A 87 -10.60 -2.33 -16.50
N THR A 88 -9.94 -2.37 -17.65
CA THR A 88 -8.68 -1.65 -17.87
C THR A 88 -8.89 -0.14 -17.76
N GLU A 89 -9.97 0.41 -18.33
CA GLU A 89 -10.30 1.84 -18.23
C GLU A 89 -10.59 2.27 -16.80
N LYS A 90 -11.37 1.48 -16.05
CA LYS A 90 -11.66 1.75 -14.62
C LYS A 90 -10.38 1.76 -13.80
N LEU A 91 -9.50 0.78 -13.99
CA LEU A 91 -8.20 0.71 -13.33
C LEU A 91 -7.28 1.90 -13.67
N LYS A 92 -7.38 2.48 -14.87
CA LYS A 92 -6.65 3.72 -15.25
C LYS A 92 -7.20 4.95 -14.56
N SER A 93 -8.53 5.03 -14.42
CA SER A 93 -9.21 6.18 -13.81
C SER A 93 -9.16 6.18 -12.28
N GLN A 94 -8.83 5.04 -11.68
CA GLN A 94 -8.80 4.89 -10.23
C GLN A 94 -7.60 5.60 -9.62
N GLU A 95 -7.87 6.49 -8.68
CA GLU A 95 -6.83 7.13 -7.87
C GLU A 95 -6.43 6.23 -6.72
N TRP A 96 -5.15 5.88 -6.67
CA TRP A 96 -4.58 5.06 -5.60
C TRP A 96 -3.65 5.92 -4.75
N LYS A 97 -3.89 5.94 -3.44
CA LYS A 97 -3.06 6.73 -2.52
C LYS A 97 -1.62 6.22 -2.56
N GLU A 98 -0.69 7.10 -2.92
CA GLU A 98 0.76 6.83 -2.97
C GLU A 98 1.17 5.71 -3.95
N ILE A 99 0.29 5.33 -4.89
CA ILE A 99 0.52 4.23 -5.82
C ILE A 99 0.20 4.67 -7.24
N SER A 100 1.14 4.45 -8.15
CA SER A 100 0.92 4.61 -9.58
C SER A 100 0.55 3.26 -10.18
N ALA A 101 -0.61 3.19 -10.81
CA ALA A 101 -1.12 2.01 -11.50
C ALA A 101 -0.99 2.19 -13.02
N GLN A 102 -0.42 1.19 -13.69
CA GLN A 102 -0.32 1.12 -15.15
C GLN A 102 -0.93 -0.19 -15.65
N PRO A 103 -2.25 -0.23 -15.85
CA PRO A 103 -2.93 -1.38 -16.43
C PRO A 103 -2.75 -1.42 -17.96
N THR A 104 -2.45 -2.60 -18.47
CA THR A 104 -2.28 -2.90 -19.90
C THR A 104 -3.08 -4.15 -20.25
N TYR A 105 -3.98 -4.04 -21.22
CA TYR A 105 -4.78 -5.17 -21.69
C TYR A 105 -4.07 -5.92 -22.82
N ASP A 106 -3.92 -7.24 -22.68
CA ASP A 106 -3.46 -8.15 -23.71
C ASP A 106 -4.69 -8.87 -24.32
N ALA A 107 -5.07 -8.46 -25.53
CA ALA A 107 -6.19 -9.04 -26.27
C ALA A 107 -5.96 -10.49 -26.72
N THR A 108 -4.70 -10.95 -26.80
CA THR A 108 -4.37 -12.32 -27.21
C THR A 108 -4.60 -13.29 -26.06
N LYS A 109 -4.23 -12.90 -24.84
CA LYS A 109 -4.40 -13.71 -23.62
C LYS A 109 -5.71 -13.44 -22.89
N GLN A 110 -6.42 -12.36 -23.24
CA GLN A 110 -7.59 -11.86 -22.51
C GLN A 110 -7.27 -11.55 -21.04
N GLU A 111 -6.10 -10.97 -20.81
CA GLU A 111 -5.58 -10.65 -19.47
C GLU A 111 -5.21 -9.16 -19.36
N ILE A 112 -5.30 -8.63 -18.15
CA ILE A 112 -4.89 -7.28 -17.81
C ILE A 112 -3.65 -7.38 -16.93
N ALA A 113 -2.52 -6.90 -17.44
CA ALA A 113 -1.30 -6.73 -16.67
C ALA A 113 -1.35 -5.38 -15.94
N LEU A 114 -1.41 -5.41 -14.62
CA LEU A 114 -1.43 -4.25 -13.75
C LEU A 114 -0.06 -4.08 -13.08
N ALA A 115 0.70 -3.08 -13.51
CA ALA A 115 1.94 -2.70 -12.84
C ALA A 115 1.66 -1.62 -11.78
N LEU A 116 2.02 -1.89 -10.54
CA LEU A 116 1.86 -1.00 -9.38
C LEU A 116 3.23 -0.51 -8.92
N ARG A 117 3.36 0.79 -8.72
CA ARG A 117 4.60 1.47 -8.28
C ARG A 117 4.34 2.32 -7.06
N SER A 118 5.17 2.22 -6.04
CA SER A 118 5.11 3.10 -4.86
C SER A 118 6.47 3.33 -4.24
N PRO A 119 6.77 4.53 -3.71
CA PRO A 119 7.92 4.73 -2.84
C PRO A 119 7.76 4.01 -1.48
N ASN A 120 6.53 3.61 -1.11
CA ASN A 120 6.21 2.96 0.15
C ASN A 120 5.84 1.47 -0.06
N PRO A 121 6.65 0.51 0.40
CA PRO A 121 6.38 -0.91 0.20
C PRO A 121 5.14 -1.39 0.98
N GLU A 122 4.79 -0.74 2.09
CA GLU A 122 3.60 -1.09 2.87
C GLU A 122 2.31 -0.71 2.12
N ALA A 123 2.33 0.38 1.34
CA ALA A 123 1.19 0.76 0.50
C ALA A 123 0.90 -0.33 -0.56
N LEU A 124 1.94 -0.91 -1.17
CA LEU A 124 1.80 -2.02 -2.13
C LEU A 124 1.33 -3.33 -1.49
N LYS A 125 1.59 -3.53 -0.19
CA LYS A 125 1.13 -4.73 0.55
C LYS A 125 -0.33 -4.62 0.96
N GLN A 126 -0.80 -3.42 1.32
CA GLN A 126 -2.21 -3.18 1.65
C GLN A 126 -3.13 -3.44 0.46
N LEU A 127 -2.62 -3.23 -0.75
CA LEU A 127 -3.28 -3.61 -1.99
C LEU A 127 -3.20 -5.13 -2.23
N THR A 128 -4.24 -5.83 -1.76
CA THR A 128 -4.40 -7.26 -2.01
C THR A 128 -5.12 -7.50 -3.35
N PRO A 129 -4.78 -8.57 -4.09
CA PRO A 129 -5.47 -8.92 -5.33
C PRO A 129 -6.99 -9.05 -5.15
N ASN A 130 -7.43 -9.57 -3.99
CA ASN A 130 -8.85 -9.70 -3.67
C ASN A 130 -9.54 -8.34 -3.53
N ALA A 131 -8.91 -7.36 -2.88
CA ALA A 131 -9.49 -6.03 -2.76
C ALA A 131 -9.69 -5.37 -4.14
N ILE A 132 -8.71 -5.53 -5.04
CA ILE A 132 -8.80 -5.04 -6.43
C ILE A 132 -9.93 -5.77 -7.17
N ALA A 133 -9.98 -7.09 -7.06
CA ALA A 133 -11.00 -7.90 -7.74
C ALA A 133 -12.42 -7.55 -7.27
N THR A 134 -12.63 -7.39 -5.96
CA THR A 134 -13.93 -7.01 -5.40
C THR A 134 -14.34 -5.61 -5.85
N GLN A 135 -13.43 -4.63 -5.79
CA GLN A 135 -13.72 -3.28 -6.24
C GLN A 135 -14.10 -3.25 -7.72
N LEU A 136 -13.28 -3.91 -8.55
CA LEU A 136 -13.50 -4.00 -9.99
C LEU A 136 -14.83 -4.70 -10.32
N GLN A 137 -15.20 -5.72 -9.54
CA GLN A 137 -16.48 -6.39 -9.67
C GLN A 137 -17.65 -5.44 -9.38
N THR A 138 -17.57 -4.65 -8.30
CA THR A 138 -18.59 -3.65 -7.97
C THR A 138 -18.70 -2.59 -9.07
N ASP A 139 -17.58 -2.01 -9.50
CA ASP A 139 -17.57 -0.96 -10.52
C ASP A 139 -18.15 -1.43 -11.85
N LEU A 140 -17.87 -2.69 -12.24
CA LEU A 140 -18.42 -3.29 -13.46
C LEU A 140 -19.90 -3.67 -13.31
N GLN A 141 -20.34 -4.08 -12.12
CA GLN A 141 -21.75 -4.38 -11.85
C GLN A 141 -22.61 -3.12 -11.92
N ASP A 142 -22.14 -2.02 -11.33
CA ASP A 142 -22.86 -0.74 -11.34
C ASP A 142 -23.03 -0.23 -12.78
N GLU A 143 -21.97 -0.29 -13.60
CA GLU A 143 -22.02 0.09 -15.01
C GLU A 143 -23.01 -0.79 -15.81
N LEU A 144 -23.05 -2.09 -15.52
CA LEU A 144 -23.99 -3.02 -16.14
C LEU A 144 -25.43 -2.69 -15.77
N LEU A 145 -25.68 -2.38 -14.49
CA LEU A 145 -27.01 -2.01 -13.99
C LEU A 145 -27.49 -0.69 -14.59
N ASP A 146 -26.63 0.30 -14.67
CA ASP A 146 -26.95 1.59 -15.32
C ASP A 146 -27.26 1.41 -16.81
N THR A 147 -26.55 0.50 -17.49
CA THR A 147 -26.82 0.19 -18.90
C THR A 147 -28.12 -0.62 -19.08
N LEU A 148 -28.44 -1.49 -18.12
CA LEU A 148 -29.62 -2.36 -18.15
C LEU A 148 -30.92 -1.61 -17.83
N LYS A 149 -30.87 -0.62 -16.95
CA LYS A 149 -32.05 0.09 -16.44
C LYS A 149 -32.95 0.67 -17.54
N PRO A 150 -32.45 1.39 -18.56
CA PRO A 150 -33.28 1.89 -19.67
C PRO A 150 -33.89 0.76 -20.50
N SER A 151 -33.16 -0.36 -20.64
CA SER A 151 -33.62 -1.53 -21.40
C SER A 151 -34.72 -2.29 -20.66
N LEU A 152 -34.62 -2.39 -19.34
CA LEU A 152 -35.65 -2.96 -18.47
C LEU A 152 -36.90 -2.08 -18.44
N GLU A 153 -36.74 -0.76 -18.32
CA GLU A 153 -37.86 0.20 -18.38
C GLU A 153 -38.58 0.13 -19.75
N ALA A 154 -37.83 -0.03 -20.85
CA ALA A 154 -38.41 -0.21 -22.18
C ALA A 154 -39.19 -1.54 -22.32
N LEU A 155 -38.73 -2.61 -21.69
CA LEU A 155 -39.42 -3.91 -21.67
C LEU A 155 -40.69 -3.88 -20.82
N GLU A 156 -40.63 -3.20 -19.66
CA GLU A 156 -41.77 -3.01 -18.76
C GLU A 156 -42.88 -2.18 -19.43
N LEU A 157 -42.51 -1.13 -20.17
CA LEU A 157 -43.43 -0.34 -21.01
C LEU A 157 -44.06 -1.16 -22.15
N GLN A 158 -43.36 -2.16 -22.68
CA GLN A 158 -43.84 -3.01 -23.76
C GLN A 158 -44.84 -4.06 -23.25
N ILE A 159 -44.61 -4.61 -22.05
CA ILE A 159 -45.54 -5.53 -21.36
C ILE A 159 -46.79 -4.78 -20.89
N ALA A 160 -46.68 -3.54 -20.40
CA ALA A 160 -47.83 -2.75 -19.98
C ALA A 160 -48.75 -2.31 -21.14
N ARG A 161 -48.30 -2.42 -22.40
CA ARG A 161 -49.08 -2.12 -23.61
C ARG A 161 -49.67 -3.36 -24.30
N SER A 162 -49.30 -4.57 -23.89
CA SER A 162 -49.88 -5.84 -24.40
C SER A 162 -51.02 -6.31 -23.53
#